data_AF-A0A8K0R2D7-F1
#
_entry.id   AF-A0A8K0R2D7-F1
#
_cell.length_a   1.000
_cell.length_b   1.000
_cell.length_c   1.000
_cell.angle_alpha   90.00
_cell.angle_beta   90.00
_cell.angle_gamma   90.00
#
_symmetry.space_group_name_H-M   'P 1'
#
loop_
_entity.id
_entity.type
_entity.pdbx_description
1 polymer ?
#
loop_
_entity_poly.entity_id
_entity_poly.type
_entity_poly.pdbx_seq_one_letter_code
_entity_poly.pdbx_strand_id
1 'polypeptide(L)'
;MAESVTTDFSNLDLDTDATSVTTTTDLEVTIDGLINRCNTLREEVETYVAAVVAKQKQTRVQYPVEYRNLRNDFKNELAFLKRIAGSNIDEEKARHFIVSSNLLYYEALWGAAKRSSGLQAFRKYFYWDRKGRNTTKKKGGASKGKANALADIVADEGGEWLRVSTLSEKRLLFDLAKLGWINDSDSDEDMPDARPSSEDDDDDEDQVDIVKNARELARAAKANPIRGRPPKVHFVLTRIIAGKTKEIDNILDKIRATGATVQCANDLPPTPPLEMVLPNLLIDRSRALSDTLNIDCTILLALISDISHRQCPILDWYPGEVQAQIKEEAEENLLPTHLYPAIASHSMVTTQEAAEQANLIVQTLATDAEKTRADILLGQGDFSGAPLDKLTSEWQANSDHSLPEGFQLPIRVVPTSIDGILDRLPSVAKILAKELGGLNRAIFLYGWAEKLTTLSANRGRARQIETILNEHGLEDGQDGPHIWLCGESRSLIAKHGRRR
;
A
#
# COMPACT_ATOMS: atom_id res chain seq x y z
N MET A 1 -32.34 -21.19 -9.23
CA MET A 1 -31.42 -22.34 -9.37
C MET A 1 -30.04 -21.94 -8.84
N ALA A 2 -29.99 -21.50 -7.58
CA ALA A 2 -28.82 -20.89 -6.96
C ALA A 2 -28.79 -21.22 -5.47
N GLU A 3 -28.83 -22.52 -5.15
CA GLU A 3 -28.72 -23.05 -3.79
C GLU A 3 -28.09 -24.45 -3.86
N SER A 4 -26.77 -24.58 -4.07
CA SER A 4 -26.07 -25.85 -3.80
C SER A 4 -24.53 -25.76 -3.68
N VAL A 5 -23.92 -24.60 -3.39
CA VAL A 5 -22.43 -24.48 -3.40
C VAL A 5 -21.83 -24.06 -2.05
N THR A 6 -22.63 -23.99 -0.97
CA THR A 6 -22.16 -23.49 0.33
C THR A 6 -22.01 -24.55 1.43
N THR A 7 -22.18 -25.84 1.13
CA THR A 7 -22.18 -26.91 2.16
C THR A 7 -20.85 -27.66 2.37
N ASP A 8 -19.76 -27.32 1.67
CA ASP A 8 -18.53 -28.13 1.73
C ASP A 8 -17.38 -27.59 2.61
N PHE A 9 -17.57 -26.50 3.36
CA PHE A 9 -16.51 -25.97 4.22
C PHE A 9 -16.59 -26.40 5.70
N SER A 10 -17.69 -27.01 6.14
CA SER A 10 -17.87 -27.44 7.54
C SER A 10 -17.57 -28.92 7.81
N ASN A 11 -17.34 -29.74 6.77
CA ASN A 11 -17.20 -31.20 6.91
C ASN A 11 -15.78 -31.75 6.79
N LEU A 12 -14.76 -30.89 6.71
CA LEU A 12 -13.37 -31.32 6.93
C LEU A 12 -13.01 -31.24 8.42
N ASP A 13 -13.81 -31.95 9.23
CA ASP A 13 -13.35 -32.49 10.50
C ASP A 13 -12.28 -33.54 10.16
N LEU A 14 -11.02 -33.11 10.16
CA LEU A 14 -9.84 -34.00 10.24
C LEU A 14 -9.73 -34.62 11.66
N ASP A 15 -10.86 -34.98 12.24
CA ASP A 15 -11.05 -35.70 13.50
C ASP A 15 -11.72 -37.06 13.26
N THR A 16 -11.73 -37.57 12.03
CA THR A 16 -11.83 -39.01 11.85
C THR A 16 -10.46 -39.60 12.17
N ASP A 17 -10.38 -40.18 13.36
CA ASP A 17 -9.73 -41.48 13.60
C ASP A 17 -9.10 -42.04 12.32
N ALA A 18 -7.79 -42.27 12.33
CA ALA A 18 -7.00 -42.77 11.19
C ALA A 18 -7.43 -44.16 10.65
N THR A 19 -8.60 -44.64 11.05
CA THR A 19 -9.22 -45.93 10.78
C THR A 19 -10.41 -45.89 9.82
N SER A 20 -10.87 -44.72 9.33
CA SER A 20 -12.10 -44.67 8.49
C SER A 20 -11.93 -44.24 7.02
N VAL A 21 -10.72 -44.26 6.45
CA VAL A 21 -10.53 -44.25 4.99
C VAL A 21 -10.09 -45.64 4.59
N THR A 22 -10.95 -46.39 3.90
CA THR A 22 -10.82 -47.84 3.73
C THR A 22 -10.37 -48.27 2.34
N THR A 23 -10.18 -47.35 1.38
CA THR A 23 -9.72 -47.71 0.03
C THR A 23 -8.70 -46.73 -0.55
N THR A 24 -7.74 -47.24 -1.33
CA THR A 24 -6.73 -46.47 -2.07
C THR A 24 -7.34 -45.47 -3.06
N THR A 25 -8.53 -45.77 -3.58
CA THR A 25 -9.28 -44.91 -4.51
C THR A 25 -9.74 -43.60 -3.85
N ASP A 26 -10.12 -43.63 -2.57
CA ASP A 26 -10.54 -42.42 -1.85
C ASP A 26 -9.38 -41.43 -1.62
N LEU A 27 -8.15 -41.95 -1.49
CA LEU A 27 -6.95 -41.14 -1.33
C LEU A 27 -6.52 -40.45 -2.62
N GLU A 28 -6.58 -41.16 -3.75
CA GLU A 28 -6.33 -40.58 -5.07
C GLU A 28 -7.32 -39.44 -5.35
N VAL A 29 -8.62 -39.66 -5.11
CA VAL A 29 -9.66 -38.63 -5.26
C VAL A 29 -9.40 -37.43 -4.34
N THR A 30 -8.97 -37.66 -3.10
CA THR A 30 -8.62 -36.58 -2.15
C THR A 30 -7.43 -35.76 -2.64
N ILE A 31 -6.37 -36.41 -3.12
CA ILE A 31 -5.17 -35.76 -3.65
C ILE A 31 -5.51 -34.96 -4.91
N ASP A 32 -6.31 -35.51 -5.81
CA ASP A 32 -6.78 -34.82 -7.01
C ASP A 32 -7.63 -33.60 -6.65
N GLY A 33 -8.49 -33.71 -5.63
CA GLY A 33 -9.25 -32.58 -5.07
C GLY A 33 -8.34 -31.46 -4.55
N LEU A 34 -7.26 -31.80 -3.82
CA LEU A 34 -6.26 -30.84 -3.34
C LEU A 34 -5.53 -30.16 -4.50
N ILE A 35 -5.14 -30.93 -5.52
CA ILE A 35 -4.48 -30.41 -6.72
C ILE A 35 -5.40 -29.45 -7.47
N ASN A 36 -6.67 -29.79 -7.63
CA ASN A 36 -7.66 -28.93 -8.29
C ASN A 36 -7.84 -27.61 -7.56
N ARG A 37 -8.04 -27.64 -6.23
CA ARG A 37 -8.13 -26.41 -5.41
C ARG A 37 -6.87 -25.56 -5.51
N CYS A 38 -5.69 -26.17 -5.44
CA CYS A 38 -4.41 -25.48 -5.58
C CYS A 38 -4.22 -24.86 -6.98
N ASN A 39 -4.67 -25.55 -8.04
CA ASN A 39 -4.67 -25.00 -9.41
C ASN A 39 -5.57 -23.76 -9.52
N THR A 40 -6.82 -23.84 -9.02
CA THR A 40 -7.76 -22.70 -9.03
C THR A 40 -7.19 -21.49 -8.30
N LEU A 41 -6.63 -21.70 -7.11
CA LEU A 41 -5.96 -20.65 -6.34
C LEU A 41 -4.79 -20.02 -7.11
N ARG A 42 -3.96 -20.85 -7.75
CA ARG A 42 -2.83 -20.38 -8.54
C ARG A 42 -3.30 -19.55 -9.74
N GLU A 43 -4.37 -19.96 -10.43
CA GLU A 43 -4.94 -19.21 -11.56
C GLU A 43 -5.47 -17.84 -11.13
N GLU A 44 -6.16 -17.77 -9.99
CA GLU A 44 -6.58 -16.50 -9.39
C GLU A 44 -5.35 -15.60 -9.09
N VAL A 45 -4.31 -16.14 -8.45
CA VAL A 45 -3.11 -15.38 -8.13
C VAL A 45 -2.38 -14.91 -9.40
N GLU A 46 -2.27 -15.72 -10.44
CA GLU A 46 -1.66 -15.30 -11.72
C GLU A 46 -2.48 -14.19 -12.40
N THR A 47 -3.81 -14.25 -12.32
CA THR A 47 -4.70 -13.18 -12.81
C THR A 47 -4.45 -11.88 -12.07
N TYR A 48 -4.37 -11.92 -10.73
CA TYR A 48 -4.00 -10.77 -9.91
C TYR A 48 -2.60 -10.23 -10.26
N VAL A 49 -1.60 -11.11 -10.39
CA VAL A 49 -0.22 -10.72 -10.74
C VAL A 49 -0.15 -10.04 -12.10
N ALA A 50 -0.87 -10.55 -13.10
CA ALA A 50 -0.95 -9.92 -14.42
C ALA A 50 -1.53 -8.51 -14.33
N ALA A 51 -2.60 -8.33 -13.57
CA ALA A 51 -3.22 -7.03 -13.35
C ALA A 51 -2.28 -6.07 -12.59
N VAL A 52 -1.54 -6.55 -11.58
CA VAL A 52 -0.53 -5.76 -10.86
C VAL A 52 0.59 -5.31 -11.80
N VAL A 53 1.11 -6.20 -12.65
CA VAL A 53 2.18 -5.87 -13.60
C VAL A 53 1.71 -4.82 -14.61
N ALA A 54 0.50 -4.98 -15.16
CA ALA A 54 -0.10 -4.01 -16.05
C ALA A 54 -0.24 -2.63 -15.37
N LYS A 55 -0.76 -2.60 -14.14
CA LYS A 55 -0.97 -1.35 -13.40
C LYS A 55 0.34 -0.69 -12.95
N GLN A 56 1.34 -1.46 -12.52
CA GLN A 56 2.65 -0.92 -12.14
C GLN A 56 3.39 -0.30 -13.32
N LYS A 57 3.27 -0.90 -14.51
CA LYS A 57 3.82 -0.32 -15.74
C LYS A 57 3.20 1.06 -15.99
N GLN A 58 1.89 1.16 -15.84
CA GLN A 58 1.12 2.39 -16.04
C GLN A 58 1.29 3.44 -14.95
N THR A 59 1.81 3.14 -13.77
CA THR A 59 1.81 4.11 -12.64
C THR A 59 3.20 4.38 -12.07
N ARG A 60 4.24 3.67 -12.55
CA ARG A 60 5.64 3.75 -12.07
C ARG A 60 5.72 3.97 -10.54
N VAL A 61 5.00 3.11 -9.81
CA VAL A 61 4.72 3.22 -8.37
C VAL A 61 6.00 3.35 -7.56
N GLN A 62 6.03 4.28 -6.59
CA GLN A 62 7.16 4.50 -5.69
C GLN A 62 7.58 3.23 -4.92
N TYR A 63 6.59 2.44 -4.49
CA TYR A 63 6.77 1.16 -3.81
C TYR A 63 6.08 0.07 -4.64
N PRO A 64 6.81 -0.72 -5.44
CA PRO A 64 6.20 -1.80 -6.21
C PRO A 64 5.61 -2.85 -5.26
N VAL A 65 4.49 -3.42 -5.68
CA VAL A 65 3.83 -4.54 -5.00
C VAL A 65 4.74 -5.77 -5.02
N GLU A 66 4.97 -6.36 -3.85
CA GLU A 66 5.82 -7.52 -3.64
C GLU A 66 4.99 -8.83 -3.70
N TYR A 67 4.62 -9.27 -4.89
CA TYR A 67 3.82 -10.49 -5.10
C TYR A 67 4.66 -11.77 -5.30
N ARG A 68 5.99 -11.66 -5.39
CA ARG A 68 6.87 -12.80 -5.75
C ARG A 68 6.83 -13.93 -4.73
N ASN A 69 6.79 -13.62 -3.44
CA ASN A 69 6.73 -14.61 -2.36
C ASN A 69 5.45 -15.45 -2.50
N LEU A 70 4.30 -14.77 -2.61
CA LEU A 70 3.00 -15.41 -2.82
C LEU A 70 3.01 -16.33 -4.05
N ARG A 71 3.46 -15.81 -5.19
CA ARG A 71 3.51 -16.58 -6.45
C ARG A 71 4.38 -17.84 -6.32
N ASN A 72 5.54 -17.72 -5.68
CA ASN A 72 6.46 -18.83 -5.48
C ASN A 72 5.90 -19.87 -4.50
N ASP A 73 5.27 -19.43 -3.42
CA ASP A 73 4.68 -20.31 -2.41
C ASP A 73 3.60 -21.21 -3.02
N PHE A 74 2.69 -20.64 -3.81
CA PHE A 74 1.61 -21.39 -4.48
C PHE A 74 2.16 -22.32 -5.56
N LYS A 75 3.18 -21.88 -6.30
CA LYS A 75 3.88 -22.72 -7.28
C LYS A 75 4.55 -23.93 -6.62
N ASN A 76 5.22 -23.72 -5.49
CA ASN A 76 5.93 -24.76 -4.76
C ASN A 76 4.95 -25.76 -4.13
N GLU A 77 3.83 -25.29 -3.57
CA GLU A 77 2.78 -26.15 -3.04
C GLU A 77 2.16 -27.03 -4.13
N LEU A 78 1.83 -26.45 -5.29
CA LEU A 78 1.29 -27.22 -6.40
C LEU A 78 2.28 -28.27 -6.89
N ALA A 79 3.58 -27.94 -6.96
CA ALA A 79 4.62 -28.89 -7.34
C ALA A 79 4.75 -30.02 -6.30
N PHE A 80 4.62 -29.70 -5.00
CA PHE A 80 4.60 -30.69 -3.92
C PHE A 80 3.41 -31.64 -4.05
N LEU A 81 2.19 -31.12 -4.23
CA LEU A 81 0.97 -31.93 -4.41
C LEU A 81 1.03 -32.81 -5.66
N LYS A 82 1.49 -32.28 -6.80
CA LYS A 82 1.68 -33.06 -8.04
C LYS A 82 2.72 -34.17 -7.88
N ARG A 83 3.79 -33.93 -7.12
CA ARG A 83 4.79 -34.96 -6.83
C ARG A 83 4.19 -36.11 -6.02
N ILE A 84 3.28 -35.80 -5.10
CA ILE A 84 2.59 -36.82 -4.31
C ILE A 84 1.70 -37.68 -5.21
N ALA A 85 0.89 -37.06 -6.08
CA ALA A 85 0.05 -37.79 -7.04
C ALA A 85 0.85 -38.63 -8.05
N GLY A 86 2.00 -38.13 -8.52
CA GLY A 86 2.81 -38.82 -9.53
C GLY A 86 3.75 -39.90 -8.98
N SER A 87 3.82 -40.08 -7.66
CA SER A 87 4.70 -41.05 -7.02
C SER A 87 3.86 -42.19 -6.46
N ASN A 88 4.29 -43.44 -6.65
CA ASN A 88 3.64 -44.62 -6.08
C ASN A 88 3.97 -44.70 -4.57
N ILE A 89 3.38 -43.79 -3.79
CA ILE A 89 3.66 -43.56 -2.37
C ILE A 89 2.78 -44.49 -1.53
N ASP A 90 3.38 -45.05 -0.49
CA ASP A 90 2.70 -45.85 0.53
C ASP A 90 1.56 -45.07 1.22
N GLU A 91 0.48 -45.76 1.57
CA GLU A 91 -0.78 -45.14 1.99
C GLU A 91 -0.63 -44.25 3.23
N GLU A 92 0.15 -44.71 4.21
CA GLU A 92 0.46 -43.97 5.44
C GLU A 92 1.27 -42.70 5.15
N LYS A 93 2.20 -42.77 4.19
CA LYS A 93 2.99 -41.61 3.77
C LYS A 93 2.14 -40.60 3.02
N ALA A 94 1.21 -41.06 2.17
CA ALA A 94 0.28 -40.19 1.46
C ALA A 94 -0.62 -39.42 2.44
N ARG A 95 -1.16 -40.10 3.47
CA ARG A 95 -1.93 -39.46 4.54
C ARG A 95 -1.11 -38.42 5.30
N HIS A 96 0.11 -38.75 5.68
CA HIS A 96 1.02 -37.80 6.33
C HIS A 96 1.29 -36.58 5.44
N PHE A 97 1.48 -36.78 4.12
CA PHE A 97 1.70 -35.69 3.19
C PHE A 97 0.49 -34.78 3.03
N ILE A 98 -0.72 -35.33 2.98
CA ILE A 98 -1.99 -34.57 2.95
C ILE A 98 -2.10 -33.68 4.18
N VAL A 99 -1.84 -34.23 5.38
CA VAL A 99 -1.86 -33.46 6.63
C VAL A 99 -0.77 -32.40 6.68
N SER A 100 0.39 -32.65 6.06
CA SER A 100 1.51 -31.69 5.99
C SER A 100 1.36 -30.60 4.93
N SER A 101 0.32 -30.66 4.09
CA SER A 101 0.08 -29.66 3.05
C SER A 101 -0.24 -28.30 3.67
N ASN A 102 0.34 -27.24 3.10
CA ASN A 102 0.07 -25.87 3.52
C ASN A 102 -1.12 -25.26 2.78
N LEU A 103 -1.82 -26.04 1.95
CA LEU A 103 -2.92 -25.54 1.11
C LEU A 103 -3.99 -24.81 1.92
N LEU A 104 -4.37 -25.35 3.09
CA LEU A 104 -5.34 -24.71 3.98
C LEU A 104 -4.90 -23.31 4.41
N TYR A 105 -3.62 -23.13 4.72
CA TYR A 105 -3.05 -21.83 5.04
C TYR A 105 -3.07 -20.89 3.83
N TYR A 106 -2.74 -21.38 2.63
CA TYR A 106 -2.77 -20.56 1.42
C TYR A 106 -4.20 -20.17 1.00
N GLU A 107 -5.19 -21.04 1.20
CA GLU A 107 -6.61 -20.74 1.03
C GLU A 107 -7.05 -19.63 2.00
N ALA A 108 -6.69 -19.76 3.28
CA ALA A 108 -6.96 -18.76 4.29
C ALA A 108 -6.29 -17.41 3.97
N LEU A 109 -5.01 -17.45 3.57
CA LEU A 109 -4.21 -16.29 3.20
C LEU A 109 -4.84 -15.54 2.02
N TRP A 110 -5.16 -16.26 0.94
CA TRP A 110 -5.74 -15.65 -0.24
C TRP A 110 -7.17 -15.17 0.00
N GLY A 111 -7.96 -15.92 0.78
CA GLY A 111 -9.28 -15.48 1.21
C GLY A 111 -9.22 -14.18 2.00
N ALA A 112 -8.27 -14.05 2.93
CA ALA A 112 -8.05 -12.81 3.68
C ALA A 112 -7.63 -11.66 2.76
N ALA A 113 -6.70 -11.92 1.83
CA ALA A 113 -6.27 -10.92 0.86
C ALA A 113 -7.42 -10.40 -0.02
N LYS A 114 -8.32 -11.30 -0.47
CA LYS A 114 -9.50 -10.92 -1.26
C LYS A 114 -10.53 -10.09 -0.48
N ARG A 115 -10.48 -10.08 0.85
CA ARG A 115 -11.31 -9.24 1.73
C ARG A 115 -10.65 -7.89 2.07
N SER A 116 -9.42 -7.67 1.64
CA SER A 116 -8.67 -6.44 1.87
C SER A 116 -8.68 -5.54 0.62
N SER A 117 -7.97 -4.41 0.69
CA SER A 117 -7.77 -3.48 -0.43
C SER A 117 -6.29 -3.06 -0.53
N GLY A 118 -5.86 -2.60 -1.71
CA GLY A 118 -4.54 -2.00 -1.90
C GLY A 118 -3.38 -2.90 -1.45
N LEU A 119 -3.35 -4.15 -1.93
CA LEU A 119 -2.37 -5.16 -1.53
C LEU A 119 -0.96 -4.74 -1.98
N GLN A 120 -0.05 -4.61 -1.01
CA GLN A 120 1.31 -4.09 -1.19
C GLN A 120 2.38 -5.18 -1.10
N ALA A 121 2.25 -6.14 -0.18
CA ALA A 121 3.24 -7.20 0.01
C ALA A 121 2.65 -8.44 0.68
N PHE A 122 3.30 -9.58 0.48
CA PHE A 122 2.96 -10.85 1.13
C PHE A 122 4.17 -11.42 1.87
N ARG A 123 3.91 -11.95 3.07
CA ARG A 123 4.91 -12.57 3.95
C ARG A 123 6.14 -11.69 4.16
N LYS A 124 5.89 -10.44 4.55
CA LYS A 124 6.92 -9.43 4.73
C LYS A 124 7.36 -9.36 6.19
N TYR A 125 8.67 -9.41 6.41
CA TYR A 125 9.26 -9.19 7.73
C TYR A 125 9.50 -7.70 7.94
N PHE A 126 9.01 -7.20 9.07
CA PHE A 126 9.33 -5.87 9.58
C PHE A 126 10.30 -6.00 10.74
N TYR A 127 11.24 -5.07 10.82
CA TYR A 127 12.34 -5.12 11.77
C TYR A 127 12.31 -3.89 12.66
N TRP A 128 12.73 -4.04 13.90
CA TRP A 128 12.95 -2.93 14.84
C TRP A 128 14.13 -3.21 15.78
N ASP A 129 14.59 -2.15 16.45
CA ASP A 129 15.58 -2.26 17.51
C ASP A 129 14.87 -2.44 18.85
N ARG A 130 15.14 -3.56 19.54
CA ARG A 130 14.55 -3.85 20.87
C ARG A 130 14.95 -2.81 21.92
N LYS A 131 16.05 -2.07 21.73
CA LYS A 131 16.56 -1.10 22.71
C LYS A 131 15.98 0.31 22.59
N GLY A 132 14.90 0.51 21.81
CA GLY A 132 14.20 1.78 21.71
C GLY A 132 15.02 2.95 21.14
N ARG A 133 16.22 2.70 20.58
CA ARG A 133 16.98 3.75 19.90
C ARG A 133 16.46 3.89 18.48
N ASN A 134 15.60 4.88 18.30
CA ASN A 134 15.31 5.45 16.99
C ASN A 134 16.64 5.79 16.31
N THR A 135 17.07 4.96 15.36
CA THR A 135 18.27 5.22 14.56
C THR A 135 17.87 5.34 13.11
N THR A 136 17.49 6.57 12.75
CA THR A 136 17.84 7.12 11.45
C THR A 136 19.29 6.74 11.13
N LYS A 137 19.48 6.05 9.99
CA LYS A 137 20.76 5.78 9.32
C LYS A 137 21.74 4.85 10.06
N LYS A 138 21.75 3.57 9.66
CA LYS A 138 22.99 2.86 9.27
C LYS A 138 22.69 1.86 8.17
N LYS A 139 23.06 2.22 6.93
CA LYS A 139 23.25 1.28 5.82
C LYS A 139 24.45 0.39 6.14
N GLY A 140 24.26 -0.92 6.08
CA GLY A 140 25.34 -1.90 6.02
C GLY A 140 25.39 -2.84 7.23
N GLY A 141 25.09 -4.11 6.98
CA GLY A 141 25.36 -5.23 7.89
C GLY A 141 24.12 -5.80 8.56
N ALA A 142 23.84 -7.07 8.28
CA ALA A 142 22.96 -7.90 9.11
C ALA A 142 23.57 -7.98 10.52
N SER A 143 23.16 -7.09 11.43
CA SER A 143 23.66 -7.09 12.80
C SER A 143 22.74 -7.93 13.69
N LYS A 144 23.28 -9.01 14.26
CA LYS A 144 22.72 -9.74 15.40
C LYS A 144 22.12 -8.74 16.41
N GLY A 145 20.81 -8.84 16.67
CA GLY A 145 20.11 -8.02 17.68
C GLY A 145 18.86 -7.28 17.21
N LYS A 146 18.49 -7.33 15.92
CA LYS A 146 17.23 -6.75 15.44
C LYS A 146 16.08 -7.75 15.58
N ALA A 147 15.04 -7.38 16.32
CA ALA A 147 13.82 -8.15 16.38
C ALA A 147 13.05 -8.02 15.06
N ASN A 148 12.24 -9.01 14.76
CA ASN A 148 11.43 -9.05 13.55
C ASN A 148 10.04 -9.61 13.82
N ALA A 149 9.09 -9.21 12.98
CA ALA A 149 7.72 -9.68 13.01
C ALA A 149 7.27 -9.91 11.57
N LEU A 150 6.51 -10.97 11.35
CA LEU A 150 5.99 -11.34 10.04
C LEU A 150 4.55 -10.81 9.88
N ALA A 151 4.34 -9.98 8.86
CA ALA A 151 3.02 -9.71 8.33
C ALA A 151 2.76 -10.63 7.13
N ASP A 152 1.68 -11.41 7.18
CA ASP A 152 1.31 -12.30 6.07
C ASP A 152 0.82 -11.51 4.86
N ILE A 153 0.06 -10.44 5.12
CA ILE A 153 -0.45 -9.53 4.09
C ILE A 153 -0.21 -8.10 4.57
N VAL A 154 0.31 -7.27 3.67
CA VAL A 154 0.39 -5.82 3.84
C VAL A 154 -0.62 -5.22 2.87
N ALA A 155 -1.67 -4.61 3.42
CA ALA A 155 -2.81 -4.03 2.72
C ALA A 155 -2.89 -2.52 2.97
N ASP A 156 -3.86 -1.87 2.34
CA ASP A 156 -4.09 -0.41 2.40
C ASP A 156 -2.80 0.39 2.16
N GLU A 157 -2.04 0.01 1.12
CA GLU A 157 -0.76 0.63 0.77
C GLU A 157 0.28 0.65 1.92
N GLY A 158 0.19 -0.31 2.85
CA GLY A 158 1.06 -0.37 4.03
C GLY A 158 0.39 0.02 5.34
N GLY A 159 -0.79 0.64 5.28
CA GLY A 159 -1.55 1.09 6.46
C GLY A 159 -2.17 -0.04 7.28
N GLU A 160 -2.31 -1.25 6.72
CA GLU A 160 -2.89 -2.41 7.39
C GLU A 160 -1.99 -3.65 7.26
N TRP A 161 -1.73 -4.33 8.37
CA TRP A 161 -0.93 -5.55 8.44
C TRP A 161 -1.78 -6.70 8.98
N LEU A 162 -1.91 -7.76 8.19
CA LEU A 162 -2.69 -8.93 8.57
C LEU A 162 -1.77 -10.09 8.95
N ARG A 163 -2.11 -10.76 10.05
CA ARG A 163 -1.60 -12.08 10.44
C ARG A 163 -2.70 -13.11 10.29
N VAL A 164 -2.53 -14.06 9.40
CA VAL A 164 -3.48 -15.13 9.10
C VAL A 164 -3.04 -16.40 9.81
N SER A 165 -3.96 -17.00 10.56
CA SER A 165 -3.72 -18.24 11.30
C SER A 165 -4.79 -19.29 10.98
N THR A 166 -4.31 -20.52 10.78
CA THR A 166 -5.12 -21.75 10.64
C THR A 166 -4.94 -22.67 11.85
N LEU A 167 -4.49 -22.14 13.00
CA LEU A 167 -4.41 -22.91 14.24
C LEU A 167 -5.80 -23.39 14.68
N SER A 168 -5.90 -24.66 15.07
CA SER A 168 -7.14 -25.22 15.62
C SER A 168 -7.28 -24.90 17.10
N GLU A 169 -8.52 -24.89 17.58
CA GLU A 169 -8.85 -24.71 19.00
C GLU A 169 -8.13 -25.76 19.87
N LYS A 170 -8.13 -27.03 19.45
CA LYS A 170 -7.43 -28.11 20.15
C LYS A 170 -5.94 -27.83 20.29
N ARG A 171 -5.30 -27.35 19.22
CA ARG A 171 -3.87 -27.03 19.24
C ARG A 171 -3.58 -25.89 20.20
N LEU A 172 -4.43 -24.86 20.18
CA LEU A 172 -4.30 -23.69 21.04
C LEU A 172 -4.47 -24.06 22.52
N LEU A 173 -5.45 -24.91 22.86
CA LEU A 173 -5.65 -25.43 24.20
C LEU A 173 -4.49 -26.32 24.68
N PHE A 174 -3.89 -27.09 23.78
CA PHE A 174 -2.69 -27.87 24.11
C PHE A 174 -1.49 -26.98 24.41
N ASP A 175 -1.28 -25.94 23.59
CA ASP A 175 -0.19 -24.97 23.81
C ASP A 175 -0.40 -24.19 25.13
N LEU A 176 -1.65 -23.84 25.47
CA LEU A 176 -2.02 -23.33 26.79
C LEU A 176 -1.69 -24.32 27.91
N ALA A 177 -2.03 -25.60 27.73
CA ALA A 177 -1.77 -26.62 28.72
C ALA A 177 -0.28 -26.81 29.01
N LYS A 178 0.55 -26.70 27.98
CA LYS A 178 2.00 -26.81 28.09
C LYS A 178 2.64 -25.69 28.91
N LEU A 179 2.05 -24.49 28.90
CA LEU A 179 2.51 -23.35 29.68
C LEU A 179 2.05 -23.40 31.15
N GLY A 180 1.29 -24.44 31.54
CA GLY A 180 0.62 -24.52 32.82
C GLY A 180 -0.61 -23.61 32.82
N TRP A 181 -1.76 -24.11 33.25
CA TRP A 181 -3.03 -23.37 33.31
C TRP A 181 -3.03 -22.24 34.37
N ILE A 182 -1.87 -21.64 34.65
CA ILE A 182 -1.66 -20.61 35.66
C ILE A 182 -1.44 -19.29 34.93
N ASN A 183 -2.45 -18.84 34.21
CA ASN A 183 -2.53 -17.45 33.76
C ASN A 183 -3.74 -16.72 34.37
N ASP A 184 -4.47 -17.41 35.27
CA ASP A 184 -5.48 -16.85 36.16
C ASP A 184 -4.91 -16.85 37.59
N SER A 185 -3.99 -15.94 37.88
CA SER A 185 -3.75 -15.53 39.26
C SER A 185 -3.07 -14.17 39.29
N ASP A 186 -3.87 -13.12 39.15
CA ASP A 186 -3.60 -11.85 39.83
C ASP A 186 -3.51 -12.17 41.33
N SER A 187 -2.30 -12.39 41.82
CA SER A 187 -1.99 -12.42 43.25
C SER A 187 -0.89 -11.40 43.50
N ASP A 188 -1.28 -10.13 43.43
CA ASP A 188 -0.53 -9.04 44.06
C ASP A 188 -0.55 -9.27 45.59
N GLU A 189 0.49 -9.93 46.10
CA GLU A 189 0.92 -9.73 47.48
C GLU A 189 2.15 -8.82 47.49
N ASP A 190 1.94 -7.64 48.08
CA ASP A 190 2.88 -6.56 48.35
C ASP A 190 4.33 -6.97 48.62
N MET A 191 5.26 -6.59 47.72
CA MET A 191 6.69 -6.50 48.02
C MET A 191 7.25 -5.14 47.62
N PRO A 192 7.32 -4.17 48.54
CA PRO A 192 7.78 -2.82 48.25
C PRO A 192 9.31 -2.75 48.39
N ASP A 193 10.07 -3.34 47.45
CA ASP A 193 11.48 -2.94 47.20
C ASP A 193 12.16 -3.64 45.98
N ALA A 194 11.43 -3.99 44.93
CA ALA A 194 12.05 -4.41 43.67
C ALA A 194 12.45 -3.18 42.84
N ARG A 195 13.75 -3.03 42.58
CA ARG A 195 14.30 -2.09 41.58
C ARG A 195 13.63 -2.34 40.22
N PRO A 196 13.46 -1.32 39.35
CA PRO A 196 12.84 -1.53 38.04
C PRO A 196 13.77 -2.41 37.19
N SER A 197 13.50 -3.72 37.18
CA SER A 197 13.93 -4.61 36.11
C SER A 197 13.27 -4.11 34.83
N SER A 198 14.00 -4.16 33.71
CA SER A 198 13.44 -3.84 32.40
C SER A 198 12.25 -4.76 32.09
N GLU A 199 11.03 -4.24 32.25
CA GLU A 199 9.73 -4.93 32.21
C GLU A 199 9.34 -5.56 30.85
N ASP A 200 10.26 -5.75 29.90
CA ASP A 200 9.88 -6.09 28.51
C ASP A 200 10.36 -7.46 27.99
N ASP A 201 11.26 -8.17 28.70
CA ASP A 201 11.84 -9.43 28.20
C ASP A 201 11.37 -10.70 28.95
N ASP A 202 11.01 -10.63 30.25
CA ASP A 202 10.63 -11.84 31.02
C ASP A 202 9.14 -12.25 30.83
N ASP A 203 8.27 -11.32 30.43
CA ASP A 203 6.82 -11.54 30.28
C ASP A 203 6.41 -12.26 28.98
N ASP A 204 7.32 -12.41 28.01
CA ASP A 204 7.04 -13.02 26.69
C ASP A 204 7.40 -14.53 26.65
N GLU A 205 8.06 -15.09 27.67
CA GLU A 205 8.44 -16.51 27.71
C GLU A 205 7.28 -17.43 28.11
N ASP A 206 6.36 -16.96 28.95
CA ASP A 206 5.22 -17.74 29.49
C ASP A 206 3.92 -17.60 28.68
N GLN A 207 4.03 -17.27 27.40
CA GLN A 207 2.87 -16.96 26.56
C GLN A 207 2.76 -17.82 25.32
N VAL A 208 1.50 -18.01 24.89
CA VAL A 208 1.19 -18.72 23.66
C VAL A 208 1.77 -17.96 22.47
N ASP A 209 2.39 -18.67 21.53
CA ASP A 209 3.06 -18.10 20.35
C ASP A 209 2.22 -17.07 19.59
N ILE A 210 0.89 -17.24 19.52
CA ILE A 210 0.01 -16.30 18.83
C ILE A 210 -0.06 -14.93 19.52
N VAL A 211 -0.02 -14.90 20.86
CA VAL A 211 -0.01 -13.64 21.64
C VAL A 211 1.35 -12.97 21.50
N LYS A 212 2.43 -13.75 21.57
CA LYS A 212 3.78 -13.25 21.30
C LYS A 212 3.90 -12.60 19.92
N ASN A 213 3.38 -13.26 18.89
CA ASN A 213 3.31 -12.70 17.54
C ASN A 213 2.51 -11.39 17.50
N ALA A 214 1.41 -11.27 18.25
CA ALA A 214 0.61 -10.04 18.31
C ALA A 214 1.41 -8.88 18.92
N ARG A 215 2.14 -9.11 20.01
CA ARG A 215 3.01 -8.10 20.63
C ARG A 215 4.17 -7.71 19.75
N GLU A 216 4.85 -8.67 19.16
CA GLU A 216 5.95 -8.43 18.22
C GLU A 216 5.48 -7.62 17.00
N LEU A 217 4.32 -7.96 16.45
CA LEU A 217 3.74 -7.24 15.32
C LEU A 217 3.28 -5.83 15.70
N ALA A 218 2.70 -5.64 16.89
CA ALA A 218 2.35 -4.32 17.43
C ALA A 218 3.60 -3.44 17.68
N ARG A 219 4.66 -4.02 18.27
CA ARG A 219 5.97 -3.35 18.44
C ARG A 219 6.56 -2.97 17.08
N ALA A 220 6.52 -3.87 16.11
CA ALA A 220 6.98 -3.63 14.74
C ALA A 220 6.18 -2.52 14.04
N ALA A 221 4.85 -2.51 14.19
CA ALA A 221 3.98 -1.51 13.58
C ALA A 221 4.27 -0.10 14.14
N LYS A 222 4.44 0.01 15.47
CA LYS A 222 4.84 1.27 16.12
C LYS A 222 6.21 1.77 15.64
N ALA A 223 7.15 0.86 15.37
CA ALA A 223 8.50 1.20 14.90
C ALA A 223 8.58 1.50 13.39
N ASN A 224 7.56 1.13 12.61
CA ASN A 224 7.52 1.32 11.16
C ASN A 224 6.25 2.09 10.75
N PRO A 225 6.11 3.35 11.16
CA PRO A 225 4.94 4.16 10.80
C PRO A 225 4.87 4.40 9.28
N ILE A 226 3.64 4.43 8.78
CA ILE A 226 3.28 4.70 7.40
C ILE A 226 2.40 5.94 7.38
N ARG A 227 2.80 6.97 6.61
CA ARG A 227 2.11 8.27 6.54
C ARG A 227 1.86 8.90 7.92
N GLY A 228 2.84 8.78 8.82
CA GLY A 228 2.82 9.36 10.15
C GLY A 228 2.07 8.54 11.21
N ARG A 229 1.54 7.35 10.88
CA ARG A 229 0.82 6.52 11.86
C ARG A 229 1.33 5.08 11.86
N PRO A 230 1.33 4.39 13.02
CA PRO A 230 1.54 2.95 13.06
C PRO A 230 0.48 2.22 12.21
N PRO A 231 0.86 1.23 11.39
CA PRO A 231 -0.11 0.41 10.68
C PRO A 231 -1.06 -0.32 11.62
N LYS A 232 -2.32 -0.49 11.21
CA LYS A 232 -3.30 -1.25 11.98
C LYS A 232 -3.01 -2.73 11.86
N VAL A 233 -2.98 -3.43 12.98
CA VAL A 233 -2.71 -4.86 13.04
C VAL A 233 -4.03 -5.63 13.13
N HIS A 234 -4.18 -6.63 12.24
CA HIS A 234 -5.38 -7.44 12.10
C HIS A 234 -5.03 -8.93 12.17
N PHE A 235 -5.66 -9.67 13.07
CA PHE A 235 -5.54 -11.13 13.17
C PHE A 235 -6.76 -11.79 12.53
N VAL A 236 -6.50 -12.71 11.59
CA VAL A 236 -7.53 -13.50 10.91
C VAL A 236 -7.38 -14.96 11.35
N LEU A 237 -8.27 -15.41 12.23
CA LEU A 237 -8.26 -16.74 12.84
C LEU A 237 -9.33 -17.61 12.20
N THR A 238 -8.96 -18.34 11.16
CA THR A 238 -9.93 -19.06 10.30
C THR A 238 -10.55 -20.31 10.92
N ARG A 239 -10.01 -20.80 12.04
CA ARG A 239 -10.40 -22.06 12.69
C ARG A 239 -10.67 -21.92 14.19
N ILE A 240 -10.81 -20.68 14.66
CA ILE A 240 -11.14 -20.36 16.05
C ILE A 240 -12.53 -19.71 16.05
N ILE A 241 -13.42 -20.18 16.90
CA ILE A 241 -14.75 -19.59 17.11
C ILE A 241 -14.74 -18.80 18.41
N ALA A 242 -15.04 -17.50 18.34
CA ALA A 242 -15.14 -16.66 19.53
C ALA A 242 -16.38 -17.04 20.37
N GLY A 243 -16.27 -16.96 21.70
CA GLY A 243 -17.37 -17.23 22.63
C GLY A 243 -17.64 -18.72 22.90
N LYS A 244 -16.87 -19.62 22.29
CA LYS A 244 -17.05 -21.07 22.46
C LYS A 244 -16.42 -21.59 23.76
N THR A 245 -15.24 -21.09 24.10
CA THR A 245 -14.41 -21.58 25.19
C THR A 245 -13.72 -20.41 25.89
N LYS A 246 -13.92 -20.26 27.20
CA LYS A 246 -13.43 -19.10 27.97
C LYS A 246 -11.91 -18.93 27.88
N GLU A 247 -11.18 -20.04 27.90
CA GLU A 247 -9.72 -20.05 27.83
C GLU A 247 -9.21 -19.49 26.49
N ILE A 248 -9.92 -19.76 25.39
CA ILE A 248 -9.61 -19.21 24.07
C ILE A 248 -9.98 -17.73 24.04
N ASP A 249 -11.13 -17.34 24.58
CA ASP A 249 -11.55 -15.94 24.63
C ASP A 249 -10.56 -15.07 25.41
N ASN A 250 -10.01 -15.59 26.52
CA ASN A 250 -8.93 -14.92 27.26
C ASN A 250 -7.68 -14.69 26.39
N ILE A 251 -7.32 -15.61 25.50
CA ILE A 251 -6.25 -15.40 24.52
C ILE A 251 -6.63 -14.31 23.52
N LEU A 252 -7.85 -14.34 23.00
CA LEU A 252 -8.32 -13.34 22.04
C LEU A 252 -8.27 -11.94 22.66
N ASP A 253 -8.62 -11.81 23.94
CA ASP A 253 -8.55 -10.56 24.68
C ASP A 253 -7.10 -10.13 24.92
N LYS A 254 -6.18 -11.05 25.21
CA LYS A 254 -4.72 -10.75 25.26
C LYS A 254 -4.20 -10.23 23.91
N ILE A 255 -4.67 -10.78 22.78
CA ILE A 255 -4.33 -10.25 21.44
C ILE A 255 -4.92 -8.85 21.26
N ARG A 256 -6.19 -8.63 21.61
CA ARG A 256 -6.86 -7.32 21.51
C ARG A 256 -6.20 -6.25 22.39
N ALA A 257 -5.72 -6.62 23.56
CA ALA A 257 -5.00 -5.73 24.48
C ALA A 257 -3.72 -5.15 23.87
N THR A 258 -3.14 -5.78 22.84
CA THR A 258 -2.00 -5.20 22.08
C THR A 258 -2.39 -4.03 21.18
N GLY A 259 -3.69 -3.76 21.02
CA GLY A 259 -4.25 -2.81 20.04
C GLY A 259 -4.58 -3.45 18.69
N ALA A 260 -4.36 -4.76 18.53
CA ALA A 260 -4.75 -5.49 17.34
C ALA A 260 -6.26 -5.75 17.31
N THR A 261 -6.83 -5.82 16.11
CA THR A 261 -8.20 -6.32 15.92
C THR A 261 -8.16 -7.80 15.57
N VAL A 262 -9.22 -8.54 15.91
CA VAL A 262 -9.27 -10.00 15.73
C VAL A 262 -10.57 -10.38 15.04
N GLN A 263 -10.47 -11.14 13.95
CA GLN A 263 -11.59 -11.74 13.23
C GLN A 263 -11.52 -13.27 13.34
N CYS A 264 -12.56 -13.86 13.93
CA CYS A 264 -12.69 -15.30 14.15
C CYS A 264 -13.55 -15.96 13.07
N ALA A 265 -13.56 -17.29 13.00
CA ALA A 265 -14.22 -18.07 11.96
C ALA A 265 -15.71 -17.74 11.80
N ASN A 266 -16.41 -17.50 12.92
CA ASN A 266 -17.82 -17.13 12.97
C ASN A 266 -18.11 -15.69 12.49
N ASP A 267 -17.09 -14.84 12.43
CA ASP A 267 -17.21 -13.43 11.98
C ASP A 267 -16.68 -13.23 10.56
N LEU A 268 -16.11 -14.28 9.94
CA LEU A 268 -15.55 -14.18 8.60
C LEU A 268 -16.65 -14.25 7.54
N PRO A 269 -16.82 -13.19 6.73
CA PRO A 269 -17.75 -13.26 5.62
C PRO A 269 -17.21 -14.24 4.56
N PRO A 270 -18.12 -14.83 3.73
CA PRO A 270 -17.73 -15.69 2.63
C PRO A 270 -16.67 -15.04 1.74
N THR A 271 -15.69 -15.82 1.30
CA THR A 271 -14.62 -15.32 0.44
C THR A 271 -15.21 -14.87 -0.90
N PRO A 272 -15.03 -13.59 -1.31
CA PRO A 272 -15.59 -13.11 -2.55
C PRO A 272 -14.85 -13.67 -3.79
N PRO A 273 -15.51 -13.76 -4.96
CA PRO A 273 -14.86 -14.07 -6.23
C PRO A 273 -13.81 -13.01 -6.59
N LEU A 274 -12.68 -13.42 -7.18
CA LEU A 274 -11.60 -12.49 -7.52
C LEU A 274 -12.07 -11.36 -8.45
N GLU A 275 -12.89 -11.68 -9.46
CA GLU A 275 -13.35 -10.72 -10.46
C GLU A 275 -14.07 -9.52 -9.84
N MET A 276 -14.82 -9.73 -8.74
CA MET A 276 -15.56 -8.68 -8.05
C MET A 276 -14.66 -7.74 -7.25
N VAL A 277 -13.54 -8.26 -6.72
CA VAL A 277 -12.67 -7.52 -5.80
C VAL A 277 -11.37 -7.05 -6.43
N LEU A 278 -10.96 -7.63 -7.56
CA LEU A 278 -9.69 -7.34 -8.23
C LEU A 278 -9.39 -5.84 -8.37
N PRO A 279 -10.34 -4.98 -8.80
CA PRO A 279 -10.06 -3.54 -8.90
C PRO A 279 -9.66 -2.89 -7.56
N ASN A 280 -10.19 -3.38 -6.44
CA ASN A 280 -9.93 -2.88 -5.09
C ASN A 280 -8.64 -3.46 -4.49
N LEU A 281 -8.23 -4.66 -4.93
CA LEU A 281 -6.96 -5.28 -4.51
C LEU A 281 -5.75 -4.53 -5.07
N LEU A 282 -5.91 -3.90 -6.24
CA LEU A 282 -4.85 -3.15 -6.89
C LEU A 282 -4.68 -1.77 -6.24
N ILE A 283 -3.42 -1.38 -5.99
CA ILE A 283 -3.11 -0.04 -5.50
C ILE A 283 -3.56 0.99 -6.53
N ASP A 284 -4.36 1.95 -6.08
CA ASP A 284 -4.96 2.97 -6.93
C ASP A 284 -5.13 4.31 -6.23
N ARG A 285 -4.07 5.12 -6.23
CA ARG A 285 -4.12 6.45 -5.60
C ARG A 285 -5.04 7.43 -6.31
N SER A 286 -5.53 7.12 -7.52
CA SER A 286 -6.49 7.96 -8.22
C SER A 286 -7.89 7.92 -7.58
N ARG A 287 -8.20 6.87 -6.80
CA ARG A 287 -9.51 6.71 -6.14
C ARG A 287 -9.72 7.64 -4.94
N ALA A 288 -8.64 8.17 -4.38
CA ALA A 288 -8.66 9.05 -3.21
C ALA A 288 -8.38 10.51 -3.59
N LEU A 289 -8.49 10.87 -4.87
CA LEU A 289 -8.33 12.26 -5.30
C LEU A 289 -9.46 13.12 -4.74
N SER A 290 -9.13 14.33 -4.30
CA SER A 290 -10.10 15.32 -3.86
C SER A 290 -10.77 16.00 -5.05
N ASP A 291 -12.02 16.44 -4.88
CA ASP A 291 -12.82 17.14 -5.90
C ASP A 291 -12.09 18.33 -6.55
N THR A 292 -11.25 19.00 -5.76
CA THR A 292 -10.32 20.04 -6.24
C THR A 292 -8.87 19.58 -6.06
N LEU A 293 -8.06 19.69 -7.10
CA LEU A 293 -6.66 19.31 -7.11
C LEU A 293 -5.75 20.51 -6.91
N ASN A 294 -4.77 20.38 -6.02
CA ASN A 294 -3.69 21.35 -5.85
C ASN A 294 -2.51 20.96 -6.77
N ILE A 295 -2.20 21.80 -7.75
CA ILE A 295 -1.22 21.49 -8.79
C ILE A 295 0.15 22.06 -8.41
N ASP A 296 1.14 21.19 -8.23
CA ASP A 296 2.53 21.59 -8.01
C ASP A 296 3.14 22.23 -9.26
N CYS A 297 4.14 23.08 -9.07
CA CYS A 297 4.93 23.71 -10.13
C CYS A 297 5.49 22.66 -11.11
N THR A 298 5.91 21.49 -10.63
CA THR A 298 6.41 20.43 -11.54
C THR A 298 5.33 19.87 -12.48
N ILE A 299 4.07 19.84 -12.04
CA ILE A 299 2.94 19.40 -12.87
C ILE A 299 2.49 20.54 -13.79
N LEU A 300 2.51 21.80 -13.35
CA LEU A 300 2.29 22.94 -14.23
C LEU A 300 3.25 22.90 -15.43
N LEU A 301 4.55 22.69 -15.17
CA LEU A 301 5.55 22.57 -16.23
C LEU A 301 5.31 21.35 -17.12
N ALA A 302 4.85 20.23 -16.55
CA ALA A 302 4.52 19.06 -17.34
C ALA A 302 3.30 19.25 -18.23
N LEU A 303 2.29 19.98 -17.75
CA LEU A 303 1.09 20.31 -18.52
C LEU A 303 1.33 21.31 -19.64
N ILE A 304 2.42 22.09 -19.63
CA ILE A 304 2.70 23.08 -20.68
C ILE A 304 3.82 22.64 -21.63
N SER A 305 4.67 21.70 -21.22
CA SER A 305 5.86 21.26 -21.98
C SER A 305 5.50 20.79 -23.39
N ASP A 306 6.27 21.21 -24.40
CA ASP A 306 6.11 20.67 -25.77
C ASP A 306 6.26 19.14 -25.80
N ILE A 307 7.14 18.58 -24.96
CA ILE A 307 7.36 17.13 -24.88
C ILE A 307 6.04 16.41 -24.58
N SER A 308 5.21 16.96 -23.70
CA SER A 308 3.95 16.33 -23.26
C SER A 308 2.82 16.41 -24.30
N HIS A 309 2.95 17.25 -25.33
CA HIS A 309 1.86 17.62 -26.23
C HIS A 309 2.05 17.18 -27.67
N ARG A 310 3.29 16.90 -28.08
CA ARG A 310 3.65 16.59 -29.46
C ARG A 310 4.95 15.83 -29.54
N GLN A 311 5.14 15.12 -30.66
CA GLN A 311 6.41 14.45 -30.93
C GLN A 311 7.51 15.49 -31.16
N CYS A 312 8.53 15.45 -30.29
CA CYS A 312 9.67 16.36 -30.35
C CYS A 312 10.90 15.67 -30.96
N PRO A 313 11.68 16.34 -31.83
CA PRO A 313 12.94 15.79 -32.31
C PRO A 313 13.97 15.76 -31.17
N ILE A 314 14.85 14.77 -31.15
CA ILE A 314 15.99 14.74 -30.21
C ILE A 314 17.16 15.48 -30.86
N LEU A 315 17.61 16.57 -30.23
CA LEU A 315 18.73 17.38 -30.70
C LEU A 315 19.95 17.22 -29.80
N ASP A 316 21.14 17.21 -30.39
CA ASP A 316 22.41 16.94 -29.68
C ASP A 316 22.74 17.94 -28.56
N TRP A 317 22.21 19.16 -28.67
CA TRP A 317 22.43 20.22 -27.69
C TRP A 317 21.42 20.21 -26.54
N TYR A 318 20.40 19.35 -26.60
CA TYR A 318 19.50 19.16 -25.46
C TYR A 318 20.23 18.48 -24.30
N PRO A 319 19.96 18.90 -23.04
CA PRO A 319 20.42 18.17 -21.87
C PRO A 319 20.04 16.69 -21.94
N GLY A 320 20.87 15.81 -21.39
CA GLY A 320 20.63 14.36 -21.44
C GLY A 320 19.29 13.96 -20.82
N GLU A 321 18.83 14.69 -19.80
CA GLU A 321 17.53 14.51 -19.16
C GLU A 321 16.36 14.82 -20.11
N VAL A 322 16.48 15.88 -20.91
CA VAL A 322 15.46 16.25 -21.92
C VAL A 322 15.44 15.20 -23.03
N GLN A 323 16.60 14.74 -23.50
CA GLN A 323 16.68 13.67 -24.49
C GLN A 323 16.05 12.37 -23.97
N ALA A 324 16.26 12.03 -22.70
CA ALA A 324 15.64 10.87 -22.07
C ALA A 324 14.11 11.01 -22.01
N GLN A 325 13.59 12.17 -21.58
CA GLN A 325 12.15 12.43 -21.53
C GLN A 325 11.48 12.33 -22.90
N ILE A 326 12.12 12.84 -23.97
CA ILE A 326 11.59 12.72 -25.35
C ILE A 326 11.52 11.25 -25.78
N LYS A 327 12.54 10.43 -25.44
CA LYS A 327 12.52 8.99 -25.73
C LYS A 327 11.43 8.27 -24.97
N GLU A 328 11.26 8.60 -23.69
CA GLU A 328 10.21 8.01 -22.85
C GLU A 328 8.81 8.38 -23.35
N GLU A 329 8.58 9.64 -23.75
CA GLU A 329 7.29 10.07 -24.29
C GLU A 329 6.92 9.33 -25.58
N ALA A 330 7.91 8.99 -26.41
CA ALA A 330 7.69 8.22 -27.63
C ALA A 330 7.22 6.77 -27.36
N GLU A 331 7.50 6.23 -26.16
CA GLU A 331 7.01 4.92 -25.72
C GLU A 331 5.65 5.03 -25.01
N GLU A 332 5.46 6.05 -24.18
CA GLU A 332 4.24 6.28 -23.41
C GLU A 332 3.99 7.77 -23.19
N ASN A 333 2.91 8.30 -23.77
CA ASN A 333 2.55 9.71 -23.67
C ASN A 333 2.05 10.06 -22.26
N LEU A 334 2.60 11.10 -21.64
CA LEU A 334 2.34 11.48 -20.26
C LEU A 334 0.91 11.96 -20.04
N LEU A 335 0.42 12.87 -20.90
CA LEU A 335 -0.90 13.49 -20.72
C LEU A 335 -2.03 12.47 -20.80
N PRO A 336 -2.24 11.74 -21.91
CA PRO A 336 -3.38 10.84 -22.02
C PRO A 336 -3.27 9.61 -21.10
N THR A 337 -2.07 9.20 -20.70
CA THR A 337 -1.87 7.99 -19.90
C THR A 337 -1.93 8.25 -18.39
N HIS A 338 -1.40 9.38 -17.92
CA HIS A 338 -1.22 9.63 -16.48
C HIS A 338 -1.97 10.87 -15.99
N LEU A 339 -1.71 12.03 -16.61
CA LEU A 339 -2.21 13.31 -16.07
C LEU A 339 -3.68 13.55 -16.38
N TYR A 340 -4.14 13.32 -17.62
CA TYR A 340 -5.55 13.50 -17.97
C TYR A 340 -6.49 12.53 -17.26
N PRO A 341 -6.15 11.24 -17.07
CA PRO A 341 -6.97 10.36 -16.23
C PRO A 341 -7.02 10.78 -14.76
N ALA A 342 -5.91 11.30 -14.21
CA ALA A 342 -5.88 11.77 -12.82
C ALA A 342 -6.63 13.10 -12.65
N ILE A 343 -6.47 14.04 -13.58
CA ILE A 343 -7.15 15.34 -13.52
C ILE A 343 -8.63 15.20 -13.86
N ALA A 344 -8.96 14.47 -14.92
CA ALA A 344 -10.32 14.25 -15.41
C ALA A 344 -11.16 15.55 -15.40
N SER A 345 -12.27 15.56 -14.65
CA SER A 345 -13.17 16.69 -14.49
C SER A 345 -12.97 17.48 -13.18
N HIS A 346 -11.92 17.18 -12.41
CA HIS A 346 -11.64 17.86 -11.15
C HIS A 346 -11.33 19.34 -11.38
N SER A 347 -11.78 20.20 -10.47
CA SER A 347 -11.36 21.59 -10.46
C SER A 347 -9.89 21.67 -10.06
N MET A 348 -9.15 22.64 -10.59
CA MET A 348 -7.72 22.77 -10.31
C MET A 348 -7.39 24.12 -9.68
N VAL A 349 -6.52 24.09 -8.68
CA VAL A 349 -5.93 25.27 -8.05
C VAL A 349 -4.41 25.14 -8.04
N THR A 350 -3.71 26.27 -8.03
CA THR A 350 -2.27 26.32 -7.77
C THR A 350 -1.95 27.51 -6.87
N THR A 351 -0.93 27.39 -6.03
CA THR A 351 -0.49 28.52 -5.20
C THR A 351 0.13 29.62 -6.05
N GLN A 352 0.05 30.86 -5.57
CA GLN A 352 0.65 32.03 -6.21
C GLN A 352 2.15 31.82 -6.45
N GLU A 353 2.88 31.30 -5.47
CA GLU A 353 4.32 31.02 -5.57
C GLU A 353 4.65 30.00 -6.66
N ALA A 354 3.78 28.98 -6.84
CA ALA A 354 3.94 27.98 -7.88
C ALA A 354 3.67 28.55 -9.27
N ALA A 355 2.63 29.37 -9.41
CA ALA A 355 2.31 30.07 -10.64
C ALA A 355 3.42 31.07 -11.03
N GLU A 356 3.92 31.87 -10.09
CA GLU A 356 5.03 32.81 -10.31
C GLU A 356 6.32 32.09 -10.71
N GLN A 357 6.65 31.00 -10.02
CA GLN A 357 7.83 30.20 -10.36
C GLN A 357 7.68 29.56 -11.76
N ALA A 358 6.51 29.02 -12.09
CA ALA A 358 6.25 28.46 -13.42
C ALA A 358 6.37 29.55 -14.49
N ASN A 359 5.77 30.73 -14.28
CA ASN A 359 5.87 31.87 -15.17
C ASN A 359 7.32 32.34 -15.36
N LEU A 360 8.13 32.40 -14.30
CA LEU A 360 9.55 32.74 -14.40
C LEU A 360 10.30 31.75 -15.29
N ILE A 361 10.07 30.45 -15.09
CA ILE A 361 10.70 29.39 -15.90
C ILE A 361 10.25 29.50 -17.36
N VAL A 362 8.95 29.70 -17.60
CA VAL A 362 8.37 29.85 -18.93
C VAL A 362 8.96 31.06 -19.66
N GLN A 363 9.03 32.21 -19.00
CA GLN A 363 9.57 33.41 -19.65
C GLN A 363 11.04 33.28 -20.03
N THR A 364 11.81 32.50 -19.25
CA THR A 364 13.24 32.30 -19.44
C THR A 364 13.55 31.25 -20.52
N LEU A 365 12.84 30.12 -20.53
CA LEU A 365 13.25 28.93 -21.28
C LEU A 365 12.27 28.54 -22.39
N ALA A 366 10.97 28.82 -22.23
CA ALA A 366 9.93 28.19 -23.02
C ALA A 366 9.91 28.61 -24.49
N THR A 367 9.46 27.70 -25.36
CA THR A 367 9.08 27.98 -26.75
C THR A 367 7.85 28.91 -26.83
N ASP A 368 7.53 29.44 -28.02
CA ASP A 368 6.32 30.28 -28.17
C ASP A 368 5.04 29.47 -27.91
N ALA A 369 5.00 28.20 -28.32
CA ALA A 369 3.87 27.31 -28.06
C ALA A 369 3.69 27.00 -26.57
N GLU A 370 4.80 26.75 -25.85
CA GLU A 370 4.78 26.54 -24.40
C GLU A 370 4.33 27.80 -23.64
N LYS A 371 4.71 29.01 -24.11
CA LYS A 371 4.20 30.28 -23.56
C LYS A 371 2.70 30.43 -23.78
N THR A 372 2.21 30.18 -24.99
CA THR A 372 0.77 30.22 -25.28
C THR A 372 0.00 29.23 -24.40
N ARG A 373 0.50 28.00 -24.21
CA ARG A 373 -0.13 27.04 -23.29
C ARG A 373 -0.10 27.53 -21.85
N ALA A 374 0.99 28.11 -21.36
CA ALA A 374 1.02 28.68 -20.01
C ALA A 374 -0.03 29.79 -19.83
N ASP A 375 -0.21 30.64 -20.84
CA ASP A 375 -1.17 31.73 -20.80
C ASP A 375 -2.62 31.23 -20.78
N ILE A 376 -2.93 30.18 -21.56
CA ILE A 376 -4.23 29.50 -21.53
C ILE A 376 -4.44 28.79 -20.19
N LEU A 377 -3.44 28.05 -19.70
CA LEU A 377 -3.53 27.23 -18.47
C LEU A 377 -3.86 28.08 -17.24
N LEU A 378 -3.23 29.25 -17.13
CA LEU A 378 -3.40 30.17 -15.99
C LEU A 378 -4.40 31.30 -16.26
N GLY A 379 -4.99 31.36 -17.47
CA GLY A 379 -5.94 32.41 -17.84
C GLY A 379 -5.32 33.81 -17.75
N GLN A 380 -4.13 33.99 -18.29
CA GLN A 380 -3.35 35.23 -18.24
C GLN A 380 -3.10 35.80 -19.64
N GLY A 381 -2.56 37.02 -19.73
CA GLY A 381 -2.33 37.70 -21.01
C GLY A 381 -3.63 37.87 -21.80
N ASP A 382 -3.60 37.49 -23.08
CA ASP A 382 -4.75 37.58 -24.00
C ASP A 382 -5.92 36.64 -23.65
N PHE A 383 -5.68 35.70 -22.72
CA PHE A 383 -6.67 34.75 -22.22
C PHE A 383 -7.28 35.17 -20.88
N SER A 384 -6.91 36.34 -20.35
CA SER A 384 -7.48 36.84 -19.10
C SER A 384 -8.98 37.11 -19.22
N GLY A 385 -9.76 36.46 -18.35
CA GLY A 385 -11.22 36.57 -18.36
C GLY A 385 -11.90 35.89 -19.56
N ALA A 386 -11.17 35.07 -20.33
CA ALA A 386 -11.76 34.32 -21.43
C ALA A 386 -12.76 33.26 -20.91
N PRO A 387 -13.86 32.99 -21.65
CA PRO A 387 -14.80 31.95 -21.29
C PRO A 387 -14.17 30.56 -21.43
N LEU A 388 -14.66 29.59 -20.64
CA LEU A 388 -14.17 28.21 -20.61
C LEU A 388 -14.08 27.58 -22.00
N ASP A 389 -15.14 27.71 -22.81
CA ASP A 389 -15.18 27.11 -24.16
C ASP A 389 -14.04 27.61 -25.07
N LYS A 390 -13.68 28.89 -24.93
CA LYS A 390 -12.56 29.47 -25.67
C LYS A 390 -11.24 28.89 -25.18
N LEU A 391 -11.02 28.85 -23.86
CA LEU A 391 -9.79 28.29 -23.29
C LEU A 391 -9.58 26.82 -23.69
N THR A 392 -10.63 26.01 -23.60
CA THR A 392 -10.62 24.59 -23.96
C THR A 392 -10.35 24.40 -25.46
N SER A 393 -11.00 25.19 -26.32
CA SER A 393 -10.77 25.14 -27.77
C SER A 393 -9.33 25.51 -28.14
N GLU A 394 -8.79 26.57 -27.53
CA GLU A 394 -7.42 27.05 -27.78
C GLU A 394 -6.39 26.06 -27.22
N TRP A 395 -6.66 25.47 -26.06
CA TRP A 395 -5.82 24.41 -25.50
C TRP A 395 -5.77 23.19 -26.44
N GLN A 396 -6.92 22.73 -26.92
CA GLN A 396 -7.01 21.60 -27.85
C GLN A 396 -6.28 21.88 -29.17
N ALA A 397 -6.34 23.11 -29.68
CA ALA A 397 -5.60 23.52 -30.88
C ALA A 397 -4.08 23.50 -30.69
N ASN A 398 -3.58 23.54 -29.45
CA ASN A 398 -2.16 23.54 -29.09
C ASN A 398 -1.63 22.17 -28.63
N SER A 399 -2.43 21.09 -28.75
CA SER A 399 -2.12 19.73 -28.32
C SER A 399 -2.50 18.67 -29.36
N ASP A 400 -1.66 17.65 -29.54
CA ASP A 400 -1.97 16.47 -30.39
C ASP A 400 -2.86 15.42 -29.68
N HIS A 401 -3.31 15.73 -28.47
CA HIS A 401 -4.02 14.81 -27.58
C HIS A 401 -5.42 15.34 -27.30
N SER A 402 -6.40 14.45 -27.32
CA SER A 402 -7.78 14.79 -26.98
C SER A 402 -7.90 15.09 -25.49
N LEU A 403 -8.62 16.16 -25.17
CA LEU A 403 -8.95 16.51 -23.79
C LEU A 403 -9.90 15.50 -23.14
N PRO A 404 -9.76 15.24 -21.83
CA PRO A 404 -10.74 14.43 -21.10
C PRO A 404 -12.07 15.19 -20.97
N GLU A 405 -13.16 14.43 -20.82
CA GLU A 405 -14.48 15.01 -20.60
C GLU A 405 -14.51 15.82 -19.30
N GLY A 406 -15.00 17.06 -19.38
CA GLY A 406 -15.10 17.96 -18.23
C GLY A 406 -13.78 18.61 -17.80
N PHE A 407 -12.71 18.57 -18.61
CA PHE A 407 -11.45 19.25 -18.32
C PHE A 407 -11.67 20.75 -18.04
N GLN A 408 -11.24 21.24 -16.88
CA GLN A 408 -11.53 22.61 -16.43
C GLN A 408 -10.31 23.53 -16.59
N LEU A 409 -10.52 24.65 -17.29
CA LEU A 409 -9.55 25.75 -17.43
C LEU A 409 -10.20 27.10 -17.10
N PRO A 410 -9.45 28.09 -16.59
CA PRO A 410 -8.03 28.02 -16.22
C PRO A 410 -7.84 27.38 -14.83
N ILE A 411 -6.60 27.01 -14.50
CA ILE A 411 -6.21 26.66 -13.13
C ILE A 411 -6.28 27.95 -12.29
N ARG A 412 -7.06 27.91 -11.20
CA ARG A 412 -7.23 29.08 -10.33
C ARG A 412 -5.98 29.28 -9.46
N VAL A 413 -5.37 30.44 -9.58
CA VAL A 413 -4.25 30.84 -8.71
C VAL A 413 -4.80 31.35 -7.37
N VAL A 414 -4.24 30.86 -6.27
CA VAL A 414 -4.65 31.22 -4.90
C VAL A 414 -3.50 31.83 -4.12
N PRO A 415 -3.70 32.94 -3.39
CA PRO A 415 -2.69 33.49 -2.50
C PRO A 415 -2.48 32.56 -1.30
N THR A 416 -1.24 32.39 -0.85
CA THR A 416 -0.96 31.60 0.37
C THR A 416 -0.40 32.47 1.48
N SER A 417 -0.90 32.24 2.69
CA SER A 417 -0.33 32.81 3.92
C SER A 417 0.12 31.65 4.80
N ILE A 418 1.43 31.42 4.84
CA ILE A 418 2.02 30.27 5.55
C ILE A 418 1.69 30.31 7.04
N ASP A 419 1.73 31.48 7.67
CA ASP A 419 1.47 31.61 9.11
C ASP A 419 0.02 31.19 9.44
N GLY A 420 -0.95 31.68 8.67
CA GLY A 420 -2.36 31.29 8.85
C GLY A 420 -2.67 29.83 8.46
N ILE A 421 -1.86 29.24 7.57
CA ILE A 421 -1.94 27.81 7.22
C ILE A 421 -1.43 26.95 8.37
N LEU A 422 -0.28 27.32 8.97
CA LEU A 422 0.37 26.54 10.03
C LEU A 422 -0.45 26.45 11.32
N ASP A 423 -1.28 27.44 11.61
CA ASP A 423 -2.15 27.42 12.79
C ASP A 423 -3.31 26.41 12.68
N ARG A 424 -3.65 25.99 11.46
CA ARG A 424 -4.69 24.97 11.20
C ARG A 424 -4.14 23.56 11.06
N LEU A 425 -2.82 23.41 11.01
CA LEU A 425 -2.15 22.14 10.76
C LEU A 425 -1.60 21.51 12.05
N PRO A 426 -1.39 20.18 12.05
CA PRO A 426 -0.72 19.48 13.15
C PRO A 426 0.66 20.05 13.49
N SER A 427 1.11 19.82 14.72
CA SER A 427 2.41 20.31 15.22
C SER A 427 3.60 19.91 14.33
N VAL A 428 3.57 18.71 13.75
CA VAL A 428 4.57 18.21 12.80
C VAL A 428 4.66 19.07 11.52
N ALA A 429 3.60 19.77 11.12
CA ALA A 429 3.64 20.68 9.97
C ALA A 429 4.59 21.86 10.21
N LYS A 430 4.75 22.30 11.46
CA LYS A 430 5.72 23.36 11.83
C LYS A 430 7.16 22.89 11.68
N ILE A 431 7.42 21.59 11.86
CA ILE A 431 8.73 20.96 11.64
C ILE A 431 8.98 20.87 10.13
N LEU A 432 8.01 20.34 9.38
CA LEU A 432 8.05 20.28 7.92
C LEU A 432 8.30 21.66 7.28
N ALA A 433 7.65 22.71 7.79
CA ALA A 433 7.80 24.07 7.29
C ALA A 433 9.23 24.64 7.41
N LYS A 434 10.03 24.14 8.36
CA LYS A 434 11.43 24.54 8.53
C LYS A 434 12.37 23.81 7.56
N GLU A 435 12.01 22.58 7.20
CA GLU A 435 12.78 21.70 6.30
C GLU A 435 12.47 21.91 4.81
N LEU A 436 11.31 22.51 4.51
CA LEU A 436 10.87 22.80 3.15
C LEU A 436 11.28 24.22 2.71
N GLY A 437 11.82 24.32 1.50
CA GLY A 437 12.03 25.64 0.86
C GLY A 437 10.72 26.37 0.59
N GLY A 438 10.76 27.70 0.48
CA GLY A 438 9.57 28.57 0.41
C GLY A 438 8.49 28.13 -0.58
N LEU A 439 8.90 27.77 -1.81
CA LEU A 439 8.01 27.24 -2.83
C LEU A 439 7.28 25.95 -2.41
N ASN A 440 8.02 24.94 -1.98
CA ASN A 440 7.44 23.65 -1.57
C ASN A 440 6.56 23.83 -0.32
N ARG A 441 6.95 24.73 0.57
CA ARG A 441 6.17 25.06 1.76
C ARG A 441 4.80 25.62 1.38
N ALA A 442 4.75 26.57 0.44
CA ALA A 442 3.48 27.11 -0.06
C ALA A 442 2.61 26.01 -0.66
N ILE A 443 3.17 25.19 -1.56
CA ILE A 443 2.41 24.17 -2.29
C ILE A 443 1.88 23.07 -1.36
N PHE A 444 2.77 22.37 -0.64
CA PHE A 444 2.40 21.16 0.09
C PHE A 444 1.62 21.48 1.38
N LEU A 445 1.94 22.57 2.09
CA LEU A 445 1.18 22.93 3.29
C LEU A 445 -0.19 23.51 2.95
N TYR A 446 -0.33 24.24 1.84
CA TYR A 446 -1.63 24.68 1.36
C TYR A 446 -2.52 23.48 1.03
N GLY A 447 -2.03 22.53 0.23
CA GLY A 447 -2.76 21.31 -0.09
C GLY A 447 -3.18 20.54 1.16
N TRP A 448 -2.30 20.44 2.15
CA TRP A 448 -2.62 19.81 3.42
C TRP A 448 -3.73 20.55 4.18
N ALA A 449 -3.61 21.87 4.37
CA ALA A 449 -4.55 22.62 5.19
C ALA A 449 -5.95 22.72 4.58
N GLU A 450 -6.04 22.71 3.25
CA GLU A 450 -7.30 22.68 2.52
C GLU A 450 -7.82 21.26 2.25
N LYS A 451 -7.14 20.23 2.75
CA LYS A 451 -7.46 18.80 2.53
C LYS A 451 -7.57 18.44 1.05
N LEU A 452 -6.72 19.04 0.22
CA LEU A 452 -6.62 18.79 -1.22
C LEU A 452 -5.50 17.81 -1.52
N THR A 453 -5.72 16.94 -2.50
CA THR A 453 -4.66 16.18 -3.11
C THR A 453 -3.72 17.12 -3.85
N THR A 454 -2.44 17.06 -3.48
CA THR A 454 -1.38 17.75 -4.23
C THR A 454 -0.82 16.82 -5.29
N LEU A 455 -0.98 17.19 -6.57
CA LEU A 455 -0.37 16.49 -7.71
C LEU A 455 1.05 17.02 -7.88
N SER A 456 2.05 16.15 -7.84
CA SER A 456 3.47 16.52 -7.97
C SER A 456 4.28 15.46 -8.72
N ALA A 457 5.28 15.85 -9.49
CA ALA A 457 6.31 14.94 -10.02
C ALA A 457 7.56 14.92 -9.12
N ASN A 458 7.56 15.65 -8.00
CA ASN A 458 8.72 15.82 -7.12
C ASN A 458 8.81 14.69 -6.08
N ARG A 459 9.25 13.51 -6.54
CA ARG A 459 9.46 12.32 -5.69
C ARG A 459 10.37 12.58 -4.49
N GLY A 460 11.38 13.42 -4.65
CA GLY A 460 12.33 13.75 -3.58
C GLY A 460 11.65 14.47 -2.42
N ARG A 461 10.79 15.45 -2.72
CA ARG A 461 10.05 16.21 -1.70
C ARG A 461 8.94 15.40 -1.06
N ALA A 462 8.19 14.63 -1.83
CA ALA A 462 7.19 13.72 -1.27
C ALA A 462 7.82 12.72 -0.28
N ARG A 463 8.97 12.12 -0.63
CA ARG A 463 9.72 11.24 0.29
C ARG A 463 10.21 11.96 1.54
N GLN A 464 10.71 13.18 1.40
CA GLN A 464 11.16 13.99 2.55
C GLN A 464 9.99 14.25 3.51
N ILE A 465 8.83 14.62 2.97
CA ILE A 465 7.60 14.86 3.75
C ILE A 465 7.19 13.57 4.48
N GLU A 466 7.07 12.45 3.75
CA GLU A 466 6.73 11.14 4.31
C GLU A 466 7.70 10.71 5.41
N THR A 467 9.00 10.92 5.22
CA THR A 467 10.04 10.59 6.22
C THR A 467 9.85 11.39 7.50
N ILE A 468 9.68 12.71 7.39
CA ILE A 468 9.52 13.57 8.57
C ILE A 468 8.21 13.24 9.30
N LEU A 469 7.13 12.96 8.57
CA LEU A 469 5.85 12.51 9.17
C LEU A 469 6.02 11.20 9.92
N ASN A 470 6.69 10.21 9.32
CA ASN A 470 6.94 8.92 9.95
C ASN A 470 7.85 9.05 11.18
N GLU A 471 8.81 9.98 11.18
CA GLU A 471 9.73 10.19 12.31
C GLU A 471 9.05 10.86 13.52
N HIS A 472 8.13 11.80 13.28
CA HIS A 472 7.51 12.61 14.35
C HIS A 472 6.11 12.13 14.74
N GLY A 473 5.45 11.39 13.86
CA GLY A 473 4.09 10.90 14.05
C GLY A 473 3.00 11.95 13.81
N LEU A 474 1.78 11.46 13.71
CA LEU A 474 0.53 12.20 13.74
C LEU A 474 -0.31 11.66 14.91
N GLU A 475 -1.06 12.55 15.56
CA GLU A 475 -1.98 12.13 16.63
C GLU A 475 -3.25 11.50 16.03
N ASP A 476 -4.00 10.80 16.88
CA ASP A 476 -5.27 10.19 16.47
C ASP A 476 -6.25 11.25 15.96
N GLY A 477 -6.83 10.99 14.78
CA GLY A 477 -7.74 11.93 14.11
C GLY A 477 -7.05 13.02 13.27
N GLN A 478 -5.72 13.12 13.25
CA GLN A 478 -4.98 14.07 12.40
C GLN A 478 -4.52 13.43 11.10
N ASP A 479 -4.98 13.93 9.96
CA ASP A 479 -4.56 13.38 8.66
C ASP A 479 -3.30 14.07 8.14
N GLY A 480 -2.46 13.31 7.43
CA GLY A 480 -1.29 13.84 6.74
C GLY A 480 -1.64 14.49 5.39
N PRO A 481 -0.68 15.16 4.74
CA PRO A 481 -0.86 15.68 3.39
C PRO A 481 -1.10 14.53 2.40
N HIS A 482 -2.12 14.67 1.56
CA HIS A 482 -2.35 13.72 0.47
C HIS A 482 -1.58 14.18 -0.78
N ILE A 483 -0.59 13.38 -1.19
CA ILE A 483 0.27 13.68 -2.34
C ILE A 483 0.12 12.58 -3.38
N TRP A 484 -0.38 12.94 -4.55
CA TRP A 484 -0.39 12.08 -5.72
C TRP A 484 0.87 12.36 -6.53
N LEU A 485 1.69 11.32 -6.71
CA LEU A 485 2.93 11.43 -7.47
C LEU A 485 2.72 11.05 -8.92
N CYS A 486 2.90 12.02 -9.81
CA CYS A 486 3.12 11.73 -11.21
C CYS A 486 4.45 10.98 -11.32
N GLY A 487 4.43 9.78 -11.90
CA GLY A 487 5.63 8.97 -12.07
C GLY A 487 6.71 9.73 -12.85
N GLU A 488 6.33 10.64 -13.73
CA GLU A 488 7.24 11.32 -14.64
C GLU A 488 7.17 12.83 -14.51
N SER A 489 8.33 13.48 -14.65
CA SER A 489 8.44 14.92 -14.84
C SER A 489 8.72 15.25 -16.30
N ARG A 490 8.37 16.45 -16.73
CA ARG A 490 8.70 16.96 -18.07
C ARG A 490 9.32 18.33 -17.95
N SER A 491 10.42 18.50 -18.67
CA SER A 491 11.12 19.76 -18.82
C SER A 491 10.56 20.54 -20.00
N LEU A 492 10.71 21.86 -19.96
CA LEU A 492 10.43 22.70 -21.13
C LEU A 492 11.56 22.57 -22.15
N ILE A 493 11.22 22.76 -23.43
CA ILE A 493 12.22 22.79 -24.50
C ILE A 493 12.83 24.20 -24.56
N ALA A 494 14.12 24.29 -24.24
CA ALA A 494 14.83 25.57 -24.29
C ALA A 494 14.89 26.11 -25.73
N LYS A 495 14.48 27.37 -25.95
CA LYS A 495 14.60 28.06 -27.26
C LYS A 495 16.03 28.11 -27.80
N HIS A 496 17.02 28.19 -26.91
CA HIS A 496 18.44 28.18 -27.25
C HIS A 496 19.16 27.23 -26.29
N GLY A 497 20.04 26.37 -26.81
CA GLY A 497 20.90 25.55 -25.98
C GLY A 497 21.67 26.43 -25.00
N ARG A 498 21.85 25.96 -23.75
CA ARG A 498 22.81 26.57 -22.82
C ARG A 498 24.15 26.55 -23.52
N ARG A 499 24.55 27.66 -24.15
CA ARG A 499 25.90 27.82 -24.69
C ARG A 499 26.85 27.59 -23.51
N ARG A 500 27.69 26.57 -23.62
CA ARG A 500 28.78 26.32 -22.67
C ARG A 500 29.71 27.52 -22.62
#